data_AF-A0A968XA28-F1
#
_entry.id   AF-A0A968XA28-F1
#
_cell.length_a   1.000
_cell.length_b   1.000
_cell.length_c   1.000
_cell.angle_alpha   90.00
_cell.angle_beta   90.00
_cell.angle_gamma   90.00
#
_symmetry.space_group_name_H-M   'P 1'
#
loop_
_entity.id
_entity.type
_entity.pdbx_description
1 polymer ?
#
loop_
_entity_poly.entity_id
_entity_poly.type
_entity_poly.pdbx_seq_one_letter_code
_entity_poly.pdbx_strand_id
1 'polypeptide(L)' 'MNLAFNLIQYASLLAEAIPKIIHTKEEYDRALHVIELLHFKSNPTPEEDALYDLLLMLIKTYENKTYPKSTPKN' A
#
# COMPACT_ATOMS: atom_id res chain seq x y z
N MET A 1 -9.17 -13.07 14.36
CA MET A 1 -10.28 -14.04 14.27
C MET A 1 -10.78 -14.03 12.84
N ASN A 2 -10.81 -15.19 12.17
CA ASN A 2 -11.19 -15.30 10.75
C ASN A 2 -12.70 -15.09 10.59
N LEU A 3 -13.08 -14.00 9.93
CA LEU A 3 -14.42 -13.69 9.49
C LEU A 3 -14.26 -13.34 8.00
N ALA A 4 -14.98 -14.06 7.13
CA ALA A 4 -14.75 -14.09 5.69
C ALA A 4 -14.39 -12.74 5.07
N PHE A 5 -13.43 -12.75 4.14
CA PHE A 5 -13.02 -11.55 3.39
C PHE A 5 -14.24 -10.86 2.76
N ASN A 6 -14.53 -9.65 3.22
CA ASN A 6 -15.68 -8.86 2.81
C ASN A 6 -15.33 -8.03 1.57
N LEU A 7 -15.75 -8.53 0.41
CA LEU A 7 -15.51 -7.87 -0.87
C LEU A 7 -16.11 -6.46 -0.96
N ILE A 8 -17.23 -6.18 -0.27
CA ILE A 8 -17.85 -4.85 -0.28
C ILE A 8 -16.99 -3.87 0.51
N GLN A 9 -16.50 -4.28 1.68
CA GLN A 9 -15.59 -3.47 2.49
C GLN A 9 -14.28 -3.22 1.73
N TYR A 10 -13.68 -4.26 1.16
CA TYR A 10 -12.47 -4.12 0.37
C TYR A 10 -12.67 -3.20 -0.85
N ALA A 11 -13.80 -3.31 -1.54
CA ALA A 11 -14.12 -2.41 -2.65
C ALA A 11 -14.22 -0.94 -2.21
N SER A 12 -14.78 -0.67 -1.02
CA SER A 12 -14.81 0.69 -0.45
C SER A 12 -13.40 1.21 -0.17
N LEU A 13 -12.57 0.39 0.47
CA LEU A 13 -11.17 0.73 0.75
C LEU A 13 -10.39 1.03 -0.54
N LEU A 14 -10.60 0.24 -1.60
CA LEU A 14 -10.00 0.48 -2.91
C LEU A 14 -10.52 1.77 -3.56
N ALA A 15 -11.81 2.07 -3.44
CA ALA A 15 -12.38 3.29 -3.99
C ALA A 15 -11.86 4.55 -3.29
N GLU A 16 -11.58 4.47 -1.98
CA GLU A 16 -11.00 5.56 -1.19
C GLU A 16 -9.50 5.74 -1.47
N ALA A 17 -8.73 4.65 -1.49
CA ALA A 17 -7.29 4.70 -1.70
C ALA A 17 -6.89 4.87 -3.17
N ILE A 18 -7.77 4.52 -4.10
CA ILE A 18 -7.57 4.54 -5.57
C ILE A 18 -6.19 3.95 -5.95
N PRO A 19 -5.87 2.71 -5.52
CA PRO A 19 -4.56 2.15 -5.76
C PRO A 19 -4.35 1.95 -7.26
N LYS A 20 -3.24 2.50 -7.76
CA LYS A 20 -2.80 2.35 -9.14
C LYS A 20 -1.28 2.29 -9.19
N ILE A 21 -0.75 1.85 -10.34
CA ILE A 21 0.68 1.96 -10.62
C ILE A 21 1.11 3.42 -10.39
N ILE A 22 2.11 3.58 -9.53
CA ILE A 22 2.66 4.86 -9.13
C ILE A 22 3.68 5.30 -10.18
N HIS A 23 3.46 6.48 -10.75
CA HIS A 23 4.33 7.11 -11.74
C HIS A 23 4.86 8.47 -11.25
N THR A 24 4.14 9.15 -10.36
CA THR A 24 4.52 10.47 -9.85
C THR A 24 4.80 10.48 -8.35
N LYS A 25 5.51 11.50 -7.87
CA LYS A 25 5.78 11.68 -6.44
C LYS A 25 4.50 11.92 -5.64
N GLU A 26 3.53 12.62 -6.20
CA GLU A 26 2.25 12.90 -5.55
C GLU A 26 1.42 11.62 -5.38
N GLU A 27 1.50 10.69 -6.33
CA GLU A 27 0.89 9.36 -6.21
C GLU A 27 1.58 8.53 -5.13
N TYR A 28 2.92 8.60 -5.07
CA TYR A 28 3.72 7.95 -4.04
C TYR A 28 3.38 8.48 -2.64
N ASP A 29 3.37 9.80 -2.45
CA ASP A 29 3.12 10.43 -1.16
C ASP A 29 1.70 10.12 -0.66
N ARG A 30 0.70 10.05 -1.56
CA ARG A 30 -0.65 9.60 -1.19
C ARG A 30 -0.68 8.14 -0.74
N ALA A 31 -0.05 7.23 -1.48
CA ALA A 31 0.01 5.82 -1.11
C ALA A 31 0.72 5.60 0.23
N LEU A 32 1.81 6.34 0.46
CA LEU A 32 2.59 6.29 1.70
C LEU A 32 1.74 6.74 2.90
N HIS A 33 1.01 7.84 2.76
CA HIS A 33 0.12 8.33 3.81
C HIS A 33 -0.94 7.29 4.22
N VAL A 34 -1.53 6.58 3.26
CA VAL A 34 -2.52 5.53 3.54
C VAL A 34 -1.88 4.35 4.29
N ILE A 35 -0.70 3.91 3.88
CA ILE A 35 0.03 2.85 4.59
C ILE A 35 0.37 3.25 6.02
N GLU A 36 0.78 4.49 6.26
CA GLU A 36 1.08 4.98 7.61
C GLU A 36 -0.16 4.91 8.50
N LEU A 37 -1.32 5.36 8.01
CA LEU A 37 -2.58 5.27 8.73
C LEU A 37 -2.96 3.82 9.07
N LEU A 38 -2.74 2.88 8.14
CA LEU A 38 -2.99 1.46 8.34
C LEU A 38 -1.98 0.82 9.30
N HIS A 39 -0.71 1.24 9.27
CA HIS A 39 0.35 0.69 10.12
C HIS A 39 0.12 0.95 11.61
N PHE A 40 -0.49 2.08 11.97
CA PHE A 40 -0.78 2.42 13.37
C PHE A 40 -2.09 1.79 13.90
N LYS A 41 -2.82 0.99 13.10
CA LYS A 41 -4.02 0.30 13.58
C LYS A 41 -3.66 -0.92 14.43
N SER A 42 -4.19 -0.97 15.65
CA SER A 42 -3.93 -2.08 16.59
C SER A 42 -4.60 -3.40 16.24
N ASN A 43 -5.67 -3.39 15.43
CA ASN A 43 -6.41 -4.59 15.03
C ASN A 43 -7.01 -4.40 13.63
N PRO A 44 -6.16 -4.45 12.58
CA PRO A 44 -6.61 -4.28 11.20
C PRO A 44 -7.58 -5.40 10.79
N THR A 45 -8.52 -5.08 9.91
CA THR A 45 -9.34 -6.12 9.26
C THR A 45 -8.54 -6.83 8.15
N PRO A 46 -8.94 -8.04 7.72
CA PRO A 46 -8.28 -8.71 6.59
C PRO A 46 -8.23 -7.88 5.30
N GLU A 47 -9.22 -7.02 5.08
CA GLU A 47 -9.33 -6.11 3.93
C GLU A 47 -8.36 -4.94 4.04
N GLU A 48 -8.16 -4.44 5.25
CA GLU A 48 -7.17 -3.39 5.56
C GLU A 48 -5.75 -3.92 5.38
N ASP A 49 -5.48 -5.14 5.85
CA ASP A 49 -4.20 -5.84 5.62
C ASP A 49 -3.96 -6.07 4.12
N ALA A 50 -4.98 -6.52 3.38
CA ALA A 50 -4.87 -6.71 1.93
C ALA A 50 -4.60 -5.40 1.18
N LEU A 51 -5.23 -4.28 1.58
CA LEU A 51 -4.94 -2.97 1.02
C LEU A 51 -3.51 -2.52 1.37
N TYR A 52 -3.08 -2.73 2.62
CA TYR A 52 -1.73 -2.41 3.07
C TYR A 52 -0.68 -3.11 2.20
N ASP A 53 -0.81 -4.43 2.01
CA ASP A 53 0.12 -5.22 1.20
C ASP A 53 0.15 -4.77 -0.26
N LEU A 54 -1.02 -4.46 -0.85
CA LEU A 54 -1.12 -3.94 -2.21
C LEU A 54 -0.37 -2.61 -2.36
N LEU A 55 -0.63 -1.65 -1.47
CA LEU A 55 0.02 -0.34 -1.51
C LEU A 55 1.53 -0.48 -1.27
N LEU A 56 1.94 -1.36 -0.36
CA LEU A 56 3.35 -1.61 -0.05
C LEU A 56 4.11 -2.12 -1.27
N MET A 57 3.49 -3.02 -2.04
CA MET A 57 4.05 -3.52 -3.29
C MET A 57 4.18 -2.40 -4.34
N LEU A 58 3.16 -1.55 -4.49
CA LEU A 58 3.18 -0.43 -5.44
C LEU A 58 4.28 0.58 -5.09
N ILE A 59 4.41 0.92 -3.82
CA ILE A 59 5.45 1.80 -3.28
C ILE A 59 6.84 1.23 -3.56
N LYS A 60 7.13 -0.01 -3.15
CA LYS A 60 8.43 -0.67 -3.40
C LYS A 60 8.76 -0.72 -4.88
N THR A 61 7.75 -0.93 -5.74
CA THR A 61 7.93 -0.95 -7.19
C THR A 61 8.36 0.43 -7.71
N TYR A 62 7.76 1.51 -7.21
CA TYR A 62 8.18 2.87 -7.55
C TYR A 62 9.58 3.19 -7.00
N GLU A 63 9.84 2.90 -5.72
CA GLU A 63 11.15 3.15 -5.08
C GLU A 63 12.29 2.45 -5.83
N ASN A 64 12.12 1.19 -6.21
CA ASN A 64 13.15 0.45 -6.94
C ASN A 64 13.45 1.05 -8.33
N LYS A 65 12.47 1.69 -8.97
CA LYS A 65 12.66 2.39 -10.26
C LYS A 65 13.31 3.76 -10.08
N THR A 66 12.91 4.50 -9.05
CA THR A 66 13.32 5.90 -8.82
C THR A 66 14.65 6.00 -8.08
N TYR A 67 14.87 5.12 -7.11
CA TYR A 67 16.05 5.03 -6.26
C TYR A 67 16.66 3.64 -6.39
N PRO A 68 17.26 3.30 -7.56
CA PRO A 68 17.92 2.02 -7.71
C PRO A 68 18.97 1.90 -6.62
N LYS A 69 18.85 0.85 -5.78
CA LYS A 69 19.80 0.60 -4.70
C LYS A 69 21.19 0.53 -5.32
N SER A 70 22.05 1.49 -5.00
CA SER A 70 23.46 1.41 -5.33
C SER A 70 24.00 0.16 -4.63
N THR A 71 24.37 -0.85 -5.43
CA THR A 71 25.12 -1.98 -4.91
C THR A 71 26.44 -1.42 -4.33
N PRO A 72 26.83 -1.79 -3.09
CA PRO A 72 28.17 -1.48 -2.65
C PRO A 72 29.13 -2.25 -3.56
N LYS A 73 29.97 -1.52 -4.31
CA LYS A 73 31.10 -2.10 -5.04
C LYS A 73 32.07 -2.64 -3.99
N ASN A 74 32.10 -3.95 -3.84
CA ASN A 74 33.22 -4.67 -3.23
C ASN A 74 34.20 -5.08 -4.33
#